data_AF-A0A672S4B0-F1
#
_entry.id   AF-A0A672S4B0-F1
#
_cell.length_a   1.000
_cell.length_b   1.000
_cell.length_c   1.000
_cell.angle_alpha   90.00
_cell.angle_beta   90.00
_cell.angle_gamma   90.00
#
_symmetry.space_group_name_H-M   'P 1'
#
loop_
_entity.id
_entity.type
_entity.pdbx_description
1 polymer ?
#
loop_
_entity_poly.entity_id
_entity_poly.type
_entity_poly.pdbx_seq_one_letter_code
_entity_poly.pdbx_strand_id
1 'polypeptide(L)'
;PQRVLFVTLLQSVCSDFQTLAHLRANASDKSQSRAVVDLLRRLLGNRSRDFIVSILAVGSHVSWSGDQLNLPRPLPPLIDLHLQFVILFSEFLFPQANVTKLNPWSHFNCTYSSAYVLDPRDPLFQRIGALFLSQVIKEFGTDHIYNTDTFNEMVPASSDPAYLASISRAVFNTMTLVDPQVKALLHGVPLGRMIVLDLFAESMPVYSSTNSFYGQPFIWCMLHNFGGSSGLFGTVESINSGPFNAICFPNSTLVGLGLTPEGIEQNPVIYELMSELAWRKEPINLSKWVSHDLYVCCMDENLTAAWQLLFHSVYNCTLPQYKNHNRSALVHRPSLRMQTDIWYKPTDFYKAWELLFEAAPGLATLQTFRCDLVDVTRQALQLLTTEFYEEIRNAFQAQKLRDLLTAGGVLVYDLLPELDRLLSSNEHFLLGVWHEQAQSQSVDEHEAQLYDINARNQITLWGPDGEILDYASKEWGGLVEDYYLQRWGLFVKTLVECLDRGRPFKQDVFNQAVFQVEKGFVYNQRKYPSKPLGDTYEVARRIFLKYFPYTLKRKTC
;
A
#
# COMPACT_ATOMS: atom_id res chain seq x y z
N PRO A 1 -25.16 12.14 18.55
CA PRO A 1 -24.38 11.10 17.86
C PRO A 1 -22.94 11.59 17.59
N GLN A 2 -21.97 11.06 18.33
CA GLN A 2 -20.57 11.16 17.91
C GLN A 2 -20.41 10.36 16.60
N ARG A 3 -19.70 10.92 15.63
CA ARG A 3 -19.30 10.21 14.41
C ARG A 3 -17.86 9.78 14.57
N VAL A 4 -17.54 8.57 14.13
CA VAL A 4 -16.19 8.00 14.19
C VAL A 4 -15.70 7.75 12.76
N LEU A 5 -14.51 8.26 12.46
CA LEU A 5 -13.70 7.85 11.32
C LEU A 5 -12.54 7.04 11.88
N PHE A 6 -12.36 5.82 11.39
CA PHE A 6 -11.23 4.95 11.76
C PHE A 6 -10.07 5.20 10.80
N VAL A 7 -8.88 5.45 11.37
CA VAL A 7 -7.62 5.63 10.63
C VAL A 7 -6.56 4.68 11.18
N THR A 8 -5.85 4.00 10.28
CA THR A 8 -5.00 2.83 10.57
C THR A 8 -3.51 3.17 10.45
N LEU A 9 -2.74 3.07 11.55
CA LEU A 9 -1.30 3.45 11.65
C LEU A 9 -0.54 2.57 12.67
N LEU A 10 0.79 2.44 12.63
CA LEU A 10 1.60 1.49 13.44
C LEU A 10 2.48 2.16 14.53
N GLN A 11 2.22 1.97 15.85
CA GLN A 11 3.09 2.36 17.01
C GLN A 11 2.80 1.55 18.32
N SER A 12 3.79 1.25 19.19
CA SER A 12 3.67 0.26 20.30
C SER A 12 4.40 0.63 21.62
N VAL A 13 3.93 0.17 22.82
CA VAL A 13 4.37 0.70 24.15
C VAL A 13 4.65 -0.36 25.26
N CYS A 14 5.55 -0.05 26.21
CA CYS A 14 6.33 -0.93 27.11
C CYS A 14 5.89 -1.02 28.60
N SER A 15 6.55 -1.95 29.32
CA SER A 15 6.65 -2.12 30.78
C SER A 15 8.12 -2.40 31.20
N ASP A 16 8.62 -1.80 32.30
CA ASP A 16 10.05 -1.80 32.69
C ASP A 16 10.59 -3.12 33.31
N PHE A 17 11.83 -3.52 32.96
CA PHE A 17 12.57 -4.63 33.57
C PHE A 17 13.86 -4.16 34.26
N GLN A 18 13.94 -4.26 35.59
CA GLN A 18 15.07 -3.73 36.39
C GLN A 18 16.45 -4.34 36.06
N THR A 19 16.51 -5.54 35.49
CA THR A 19 17.76 -6.19 35.08
C THR A 19 18.38 -5.61 33.79
N LEU A 20 17.63 -4.85 33.00
CA LEU A 20 18.02 -4.38 31.66
C LEU A 20 18.18 -2.85 31.56
N ALA A 21 18.07 -2.12 32.68
CA ALA A 21 18.08 -0.66 32.74
C ALA A 21 19.35 0.03 32.18
N HIS A 22 20.39 -0.73 31.84
CA HIS A 22 21.67 -0.25 31.28
C HIS A 22 21.68 -0.18 29.74
N LEU A 23 20.59 -0.55 29.05
CA LEU A 23 20.49 -0.62 27.59
C LEU A 23 19.57 0.43 26.95
N ARG A 24 19.08 1.43 27.70
CA ARG A 24 18.18 2.47 27.15
C ARG A 24 18.90 3.39 26.15
N ALA A 25 18.20 3.74 25.06
CA ALA A 25 18.64 4.76 24.12
C ALA A 25 18.69 6.18 24.75
N ASN A 26 19.59 7.02 24.25
CA ASN A 26 19.87 8.37 24.81
C ASN A 26 18.86 9.47 24.42
N ALA A 27 17.79 9.15 23.68
CA ALA A 27 16.78 10.13 23.26
C ALA A 27 15.59 10.16 24.23
N SER A 28 15.34 11.30 24.88
CA SER A 28 14.22 11.43 25.82
C SER A 28 12.85 11.31 25.14
N ASP A 29 11.90 10.65 25.80
CA ASP A 29 10.50 10.43 25.37
C ASP A 29 9.83 11.72 24.83
N LYS A 30 10.12 12.87 25.47
CA LYS A 30 9.67 14.21 25.10
C LYS A 30 10.02 14.64 23.65
N SER A 31 11.02 14.01 23.04
CA SER A 31 11.41 14.21 21.64
C SER A 31 10.62 13.31 20.69
N GLN A 32 10.38 12.06 21.07
CA GLN A 32 9.61 11.09 20.29
C GLN A 32 8.12 11.48 20.23
N SER A 33 7.49 11.79 21.37
CA SER A 33 6.10 12.25 21.40
C SER A 33 5.89 13.54 20.58
N ARG A 34 6.92 14.37 20.46
CA ARG A 34 6.88 15.59 19.63
C ARG A 34 6.82 15.25 18.14
N ALA A 35 7.60 14.28 17.66
CA ALA A 35 7.56 13.84 16.27
C ALA A 35 6.18 13.31 15.85
N VAL A 36 5.51 12.52 16.70
CA VAL A 36 4.16 12.00 16.44
C VAL A 36 3.10 13.11 16.46
N VAL A 37 3.17 14.01 17.44
CA VAL A 37 2.27 15.18 17.48
C VAL A 37 2.48 16.11 16.29
N ASP A 38 3.71 16.30 15.83
CA ASP A 38 4.02 17.11 14.65
C ASP A 38 3.70 16.38 13.33
N LEU A 39 3.61 15.05 13.30
CA LEU A 39 3.05 14.28 12.18
C LEU A 39 1.52 14.46 12.11
N LEU A 40 0.80 14.21 13.21
CA LEU A 40 -0.65 14.39 13.29
C LEU A 40 -1.08 15.85 13.07
N ARG A 41 -0.25 16.82 13.48
CA ARG A 41 -0.46 18.26 13.19
C ARG A 41 -0.16 18.62 11.73
N ARG A 42 0.76 17.92 11.05
CA ARG A 42 1.00 18.10 9.61
C ARG A 42 -0.12 17.52 8.75
N LEU A 43 -0.68 16.37 9.15
CA LEU A 43 -1.77 15.70 8.42
C LEU A 43 -3.16 16.28 8.73
N LEU A 44 -3.47 16.55 10.00
CA LEU A 44 -4.84 16.87 10.46
C LEU A 44 -4.94 18.26 11.14
N GLY A 45 -3.86 19.04 11.16
CA GLY A 45 -3.83 20.37 11.77
C GLY A 45 -4.30 20.37 13.23
N ASN A 46 -5.20 21.30 13.55
CA ASN A 46 -5.84 21.41 14.85
C ASN A 46 -6.93 20.35 15.10
N ARG A 47 -7.36 19.61 14.07
CA ARG A 47 -8.46 18.62 14.15
C ARG A 47 -8.02 17.23 14.57
N SER A 48 -6.72 17.02 14.85
CA SER A 48 -6.13 15.76 15.34
C SER A 48 -6.73 15.20 16.65
N ARG A 49 -7.71 15.88 17.27
CA ARG A 49 -8.50 15.42 18.42
C ARG A 49 -9.92 14.94 18.06
N ASP A 50 -10.35 15.11 16.81
CA ASP A 50 -11.70 14.75 16.33
C ASP A 50 -11.80 13.28 15.86
N PHE A 51 -10.68 12.54 15.88
CA PHE A 51 -10.52 11.23 15.24
C PHE A 51 -10.14 10.13 16.25
N ILE A 52 -10.54 8.90 15.95
CA ILE A 52 -10.04 7.70 16.64
C ILE A 52 -9.01 7.05 15.71
N VAL A 53 -7.75 7.07 16.15
CA VAL A 53 -6.63 6.45 15.43
C VAL A 53 -6.39 5.09 16.07
N SER A 54 -6.66 4.03 15.31
CA SER A 54 -6.54 2.64 15.75
C SER A 54 -5.28 2.02 15.18
N ILE A 55 -4.56 1.27 16.01
CA ILE A 55 -3.21 0.84 15.71
C ILE A 55 -3.11 -0.67 15.60
N LEU A 56 -2.68 -1.17 14.44
CA LEU A 56 -2.57 -2.61 14.19
C LEU A 56 -1.15 -3.06 14.49
N ALA A 57 -0.98 -3.91 15.50
CA ALA A 57 0.25 -4.66 15.67
C ALA A 57 0.18 -5.96 14.86
N VAL A 58 1.04 -6.12 13.85
CA VAL A 58 1.17 -7.40 13.12
C VAL A 58 2.15 -8.29 13.90
N GLY A 59 1.66 -9.45 14.34
CA GLY A 59 2.44 -10.37 15.17
C GLY A 59 3.61 -11.00 14.42
N SER A 60 4.83 -10.49 14.66
CA SER A 60 6.07 -11.08 14.16
C SER A 60 6.47 -12.29 15.00
N HIS A 61 6.77 -13.43 14.38
CA HIS A 61 7.02 -14.67 15.12
C HIS A 61 8.47 -14.77 15.61
N VAL A 62 8.65 -14.66 16.94
CA VAL A 62 9.81 -15.10 17.73
C VAL A 62 11.21 -14.88 17.11
N SER A 63 11.73 -13.67 17.26
CA SER A 63 13.18 -13.44 17.44
C SER A 63 13.47 -12.21 18.30
N TRP A 64 12.65 -11.16 18.17
CA TRP A 64 12.91 -9.88 18.80
C TRP A 64 11.63 -9.28 19.41
N SER A 65 11.68 -8.97 20.71
CA SER A 65 10.56 -8.41 21.48
C SER A 65 10.99 -7.35 22.49
N GLY A 66 12.26 -6.92 22.46
CA GLY A 66 12.81 -5.95 23.41
C GLY A 66 12.42 -4.51 23.07
N ASP A 67 12.73 -4.07 21.85
CA ASP A 67 12.68 -2.65 21.50
C ASP A 67 11.36 -2.23 20.84
N GLN A 68 10.63 -3.15 20.18
CA GLN A 68 9.24 -2.89 19.72
C GLN A 68 8.31 -2.46 20.86
N LEU A 69 8.69 -2.72 22.12
CA LEU A 69 7.93 -2.23 23.26
C LEU A 69 8.12 -0.72 23.49
N ASN A 70 9.24 -0.07 23.15
CA ASN A 70 9.65 1.19 23.80
C ASN A 70 9.20 2.55 23.18
N LEU A 71 8.07 2.64 22.44
CA LEU A 71 7.56 3.94 21.95
C LEU A 71 6.56 4.60 22.95
N PRO A 72 6.36 5.94 22.98
CA PRO A 72 5.58 6.62 24.03
C PRO A 72 4.10 6.97 23.66
N ARG A 73 3.20 6.93 24.65
CA ARG A 73 1.75 7.25 24.54
C ARG A 73 1.47 8.77 24.62
N PRO A 74 0.66 9.38 23.72
CA PRO A 74 0.26 10.78 23.87
C PRO A 74 -1.26 11.10 23.71
N LEU A 75 -2.19 10.20 24.07
CA LEU A 75 -3.64 10.46 24.26
C LEU A 75 -4.23 9.39 25.23
N PRO A 76 -5.42 9.59 25.84
CA PRO A 76 -6.17 8.48 26.44
C PRO A 76 -6.67 7.57 25.31
N PRO A 77 -6.25 6.29 25.24
CA PRO A 77 -6.50 5.45 24.09
C PRO A 77 -7.87 4.76 24.16
N LEU A 78 -8.44 4.48 22.98
CA LEU A 78 -9.17 3.24 22.74
C LEU A 78 -8.12 2.22 22.27
N ILE A 79 -7.95 1.13 23.01
CA ILE A 79 -6.97 0.08 22.72
C ILE A 79 -7.67 -1.00 21.88
N ASP A 80 -7.77 -0.74 20.58
CA ASP A 80 -8.17 -1.74 19.60
C ASP A 80 -7.15 -2.88 19.57
N LEU A 81 -7.56 -4.07 20.02
CA LEU A 81 -6.66 -5.18 20.24
C LEU A 81 -6.64 -6.12 19.02
N HIS A 82 -5.67 -5.87 18.13
CA HIS A 82 -5.52 -6.62 16.89
C HIS A 82 -4.83 -7.98 17.11
N LEU A 83 -5.52 -9.08 16.79
CA LEU A 83 -5.05 -10.44 17.10
C LEU A 83 -5.34 -11.40 15.94
N GLN A 84 -4.36 -11.62 15.05
CA GLN A 84 -4.44 -12.73 14.10
C GLN A 84 -4.46 -14.06 14.86
N PHE A 85 -5.64 -14.70 14.93
CA PHE A 85 -5.87 -15.93 15.69
C PHE A 85 -5.42 -17.17 14.90
N VAL A 86 -4.20 -17.12 14.34
CA VAL A 86 -3.55 -18.29 13.74
C VAL A 86 -2.81 -19.01 14.87
N ILE A 87 -3.43 -20.04 15.44
CA ILE A 87 -2.75 -20.97 16.34
C ILE A 87 -1.79 -21.80 15.48
N LEU A 88 -0.58 -21.27 15.23
CA LEU A 88 0.52 -21.98 14.55
C LEU A 88 0.93 -23.18 15.42
N PHE A 89 0.27 -24.30 15.14
CA PHE A 89 0.26 -25.42 16.05
C PHE A 89 1.47 -26.33 15.86
N SER A 90 2.21 -26.59 16.94
CA SER A 90 3.29 -27.56 16.95
C SER A 90 2.79 -28.92 17.45
N GLU A 91 2.66 -29.87 16.51
CA GLU A 91 2.34 -31.28 16.79
C GLU A 91 3.26 -31.91 17.86
N PHE A 92 4.48 -31.40 18.00
CA PHE A 92 5.45 -31.86 19.00
C PHE A 92 5.05 -31.59 20.46
N LEU A 93 4.19 -30.60 20.73
CA LEU A 93 3.82 -30.21 22.11
C LEU A 93 2.47 -30.80 22.56
N PHE A 94 1.52 -31.01 21.65
CA PHE A 94 0.32 -31.80 21.94
C PHE A 94 -0.03 -32.71 20.75
N PRO A 95 0.59 -33.89 20.61
CA PRO A 95 0.44 -34.78 19.45
C PRO A 95 -0.93 -35.49 19.35
N GLN A 96 -1.90 -35.08 20.16
CA GLN A 96 -3.29 -35.55 20.12
C GLN A 96 -4.27 -34.47 19.62
N ALA A 97 -3.78 -33.26 19.33
CA ALA A 97 -4.62 -32.17 18.85
C ALA A 97 -5.13 -32.44 17.44
N ASN A 98 -6.41 -32.17 17.21
CA ASN A 98 -7.02 -32.28 15.89
C ASN A 98 -6.72 -31.01 15.07
N VAL A 99 -5.74 -31.08 14.17
CA VAL A 99 -5.33 -29.96 13.31
C VAL A 99 -5.46 -30.29 11.84
N THR A 100 -5.81 -29.28 11.03
CA THR A 100 -5.82 -29.36 9.57
C THR A 100 -4.77 -28.43 9.00
N LYS A 101 -3.85 -28.96 8.21
CA LYS A 101 -2.86 -28.18 7.45
C LYS A 101 -3.52 -27.50 6.26
N LEU A 102 -3.37 -26.19 6.12
CA LEU A 102 -3.85 -25.43 4.96
C LEU A 102 -2.90 -25.61 3.76
N ASN A 103 -3.41 -25.31 2.57
CA ASN A 103 -2.60 -25.22 1.36
C ASN A 103 -1.58 -24.06 1.47
N PRO A 104 -0.48 -24.08 0.71
CA PRO A 104 0.48 -22.98 0.70
C PRO A 104 -0.14 -21.73 0.05
N TRP A 105 0.04 -20.58 0.69
CA TRP A 105 -0.44 -19.27 0.22
C TRP A 105 0.62 -18.58 -0.67
N SER A 106 0.15 -17.89 -1.70
CA SER A 106 0.94 -17.09 -2.65
C SER A 106 2.31 -17.66 -3.02
N HIS A 107 2.32 -18.89 -3.54
CA HIS A 107 3.50 -19.64 -4.02
C HIS A 107 4.60 -19.98 -2.99
N PHE A 108 4.54 -19.48 -1.76
CA PHE A 108 5.45 -19.88 -0.68
C PHE A 108 5.36 -21.38 -0.41
N ASN A 109 6.49 -22.02 -0.14
CA ASN A 109 6.53 -23.43 0.22
C ASN A 109 6.16 -23.67 1.71
N CYS A 110 5.94 -24.93 2.09
CA CYS A 110 5.53 -25.36 3.43
C CYS A 110 6.52 -25.06 4.59
N THR A 111 7.67 -24.43 4.32
CA THR A 111 8.61 -23.91 5.34
C THR A 111 8.20 -22.52 5.82
N TYR A 112 7.55 -21.74 4.95
CA TYR A 112 7.15 -20.34 5.19
C TYR A 112 5.62 -20.16 5.21
N SER A 113 4.87 -21.18 4.79
CA SER A 113 3.41 -21.16 4.66
C SER A 113 2.80 -22.53 5.00
N SER A 114 1.56 -22.80 4.58
CA SER A 114 0.78 -24.00 4.93
C SER A 114 0.54 -24.13 6.43
N ALA A 115 0.00 -23.05 7.03
CA ALA A 115 -0.34 -22.97 8.45
C ALA A 115 -1.30 -24.09 8.88
N TYR A 116 -1.19 -24.49 10.14
CA TYR A 116 -2.11 -25.45 10.76
C TYR A 116 -3.26 -24.70 11.43
N VAL A 117 -4.50 -25.11 11.13
CA VAL A 117 -5.71 -24.63 11.81
C VAL A 117 -6.17 -25.70 12.79
N LEU A 118 -6.27 -25.33 14.06
CA LEU A 118 -6.81 -26.16 15.13
C LEU A 118 -8.33 -26.32 14.98
N ASP A 119 -8.85 -27.54 15.12
CA ASP A 119 -10.27 -27.82 14.96
C ASP A 119 -11.10 -27.06 16.02
N PRO A 120 -12.21 -26.42 15.63
CA PRO A 120 -13.05 -25.63 16.54
C PRO A 120 -13.70 -26.43 17.68
N ARG A 121 -13.64 -27.77 17.62
CA ARG A 121 -14.14 -28.71 18.63
C ARG A 121 -13.03 -29.23 19.54
N ASP A 122 -11.76 -28.95 19.25
CA ASP A 122 -10.64 -29.37 20.09
C ASP A 122 -10.61 -28.55 21.40
N PRO A 123 -10.51 -29.19 22.59
CA PRO A 123 -10.42 -28.47 23.87
C PRO A 123 -9.25 -27.48 23.96
N LEU A 124 -8.18 -27.68 23.18
CA LEU A 124 -7.06 -26.75 23.11
C LEU A 124 -7.43 -25.41 22.45
N PHE A 125 -8.45 -25.37 21.58
CA PHE A 125 -8.87 -24.13 20.91
C PHE A 125 -9.30 -23.06 21.92
N GLN A 126 -10.23 -23.43 22.81
CA GLN A 126 -10.70 -22.54 23.89
C GLN A 126 -9.58 -22.27 24.91
N ARG A 127 -8.77 -23.27 25.25
CA ARG A 127 -7.68 -23.13 26.24
C ARG A 127 -6.60 -22.16 25.78
N ILE A 128 -6.13 -22.29 24.54
CA ILE A 128 -5.11 -21.41 23.95
C ILE A 128 -5.69 -20.00 23.79
N GLY A 129 -6.91 -19.87 23.24
CA GLY A 129 -7.60 -18.60 23.09
C GLY A 129 -7.79 -17.82 24.39
N ALA A 130 -8.29 -18.49 25.43
CA ALA A 130 -8.50 -17.87 26.74
C ALA A 130 -7.17 -17.49 27.42
N LEU A 131 -6.13 -18.33 27.33
CA LEU A 131 -4.80 -18.00 27.87
C LEU A 131 -4.18 -16.81 27.15
N PHE A 132 -4.30 -16.77 25.82
CA PHE A 132 -3.79 -15.68 24.98
C PHE A 132 -4.47 -14.36 25.30
N LEU A 133 -5.80 -14.29 25.19
CA LEU A 133 -6.57 -13.10 25.58
C LEU A 133 -6.31 -12.69 27.03
N SER A 134 -6.12 -13.64 27.96
CA SER A 134 -5.78 -13.31 29.35
C SER A 134 -4.40 -12.65 29.51
N GLN A 135 -3.37 -13.05 28.74
CA GLN A 135 -2.08 -12.35 28.78
C GLN A 135 -2.17 -10.97 28.12
N VAL A 136 -2.84 -10.87 26.97
CA VAL A 136 -2.91 -9.60 26.23
C VAL A 136 -3.78 -8.57 26.99
N ILE A 137 -4.89 -8.98 27.60
CA ILE A 137 -5.71 -8.12 28.48
C ILE A 137 -4.94 -7.73 29.76
N LYS A 138 -4.07 -8.61 30.28
CA LYS A 138 -3.23 -8.31 31.45
C LYS A 138 -2.16 -7.24 31.14
N GLU A 139 -1.60 -7.23 29.94
CA GLU A 139 -0.55 -6.27 29.56
C GLU A 139 -1.13 -4.94 29.05
N PHE A 140 -2.20 -4.99 28.24
CA PHE A 140 -2.72 -3.81 27.53
C PHE A 140 -4.12 -3.34 27.98
N GLY A 141 -4.87 -4.14 28.73
CA GLY A 141 -6.29 -3.88 29.00
C GLY A 141 -7.21 -4.30 27.85
N THR A 142 -8.41 -3.72 27.77
CA THR A 142 -9.36 -3.98 26.67
C THR A 142 -10.45 -2.91 26.60
N ASP A 143 -10.73 -2.44 25.39
CA ASP A 143 -11.90 -1.60 25.05
C ASP A 143 -13.03 -2.42 24.40
N HIS A 144 -13.00 -3.74 24.61
CA HIS A 144 -14.01 -4.73 24.20
C HIS A 144 -14.21 -4.94 22.69
N ILE A 145 -13.39 -4.32 21.85
CA ILE A 145 -13.26 -4.59 20.42
C ILE A 145 -12.02 -5.46 20.19
N TYR A 146 -12.16 -6.47 19.33
CA TYR A 146 -11.10 -7.42 18.95
C TYR A 146 -11.24 -7.72 17.45
N ASN A 147 -10.14 -7.76 16.69
CA ASN A 147 -10.14 -8.26 15.31
C ASN A 147 -9.43 -9.61 15.20
N THR A 148 -9.89 -10.47 14.28
CA THR A 148 -9.31 -11.78 13.98
C THR A 148 -9.81 -12.34 12.64
N ASP A 149 -8.88 -12.66 11.74
CA ASP A 149 -9.17 -13.20 10.40
C ASP A 149 -8.62 -14.63 10.23
N THR A 150 -9.46 -15.66 10.28
CA THR A 150 -9.02 -17.08 10.21
C THR A 150 -8.68 -17.54 8.79
N PHE A 151 -9.28 -16.92 7.76
CA PHE A 151 -9.22 -17.37 6.37
C PHE A 151 -8.94 -16.23 5.38
N ASN A 152 -8.27 -15.16 5.80
CA ASN A 152 -7.88 -14.09 4.87
C ASN A 152 -6.98 -14.66 3.77
N GLU A 153 -7.41 -14.52 2.51
CA GLU A 153 -6.81 -15.12 1.30
C GLU A 153 -6.54 -16.64 1.34
N MET A 154 -7.10 -17.37 2.31
CA MET A 154 -6.90 -18.81 2.46
C MET A 154 -8.21 -19.57 2.27
N VAL A 155 -8.19 -20.61 1.44
CA VAL A 155 -9.37 -21.47 1.23
C VAL A 155 -9.62 -22.32 2.48
N PRO A 156 -10.81 -22.27 3.10
CA PRO A 156 -11.15 -23.10 4.26
C PRO A 156 -11.08 -24.60 3.92
N ALA A 157 -10.72 -25.43 4.90
CA ALA A 157 -10.60 -26.88 4.71
C ALA A 157 -11.92 -27.60 4.33
N SER A 158 -13.06 -26.95 4.55
CA SER A 158 -14.36 -27.39 4.07
C SER A 158 -15.26 -26.20 3.74
N SER A 159 -16.08 -26.32 2.70
CA SER A 159 -17.14 -25.37 2.35
C SER A 159 -18.48 -25.66 3.04
N ASP A 160 -18.52 -26.68 3.91
CA ASP A 160 -19.70 -27.05 4.69
C ASP A 160 -20.21 -25.86 5.54
N PRO A 161 -21.50 -25.46 5.38
CA PRO A 161 -22.18 -24.52 6.25
C PRO A 161 -21.87 -24.72 7.74
N ALA A 162 -21.94 -25.96 8.25
CA ALA A 162 -21.73 -26.27 9.66
C ALA A 162 -20.27 -26.11 10.10
N TYR A 163 -19.30 -26.44 9.23
CA TYR A 163 -17.87 -26.22 9.49
C TYR A 163 -17.55 -24.72 9.60
N LEU A 164 -17.95 -23.92 8.61
CA LEU A 164 -17.71 -22.47 8.62
C LEU A 164 -18.41 -21.80 9.81
N ALA A 165 -19.64 -22.25 10.11
CA ALA A 165 -20.37 -21.84 11.30
C ALA A 165 -19.65 -22.24 12.59
N SER A 166 -18.94 -23.36 12.63
CA SER A 166 -18.22 -23.83 13.82
C SER A 166 -16.90 -23.08 14.04
N ILE A 167 -16.20 -22.65 12.98
CA ILE A 167 -14.97 -21.85 13.08
C ILE A 167 -15.29 -20.46 13.65
N SER A 168 -16.21 -19.71 13.01
CA SER A 168 -16.65 -18.41 13.51
C SER A 168 -17.17 -18.53 14.94
N ARG A 169 -18.03 -19.51 15.22
CA ARG A 169 -18.55 -19.81 16.57
C ARG A 169 -17.51 -20.38 17.54
N ALA A 170 -16.30 -20.77 17.15
CA ALA A 170 -15.27 -21.18 18.11
C ALA A 170 -14.47 -19.97 18.58
N VAL A 171 -13.98 -19.17 17.61
CA VAL A 171 -13.46 -17.81 17.82
C VAL A 171 -14.48 -16.96 18.59
N PHE A 172 -15.76 -17.21 18.32
CA PHE A 172 -16.94 -16.65 18.97
C PHE A 172 -17.74 -17.69 19.80
N ASN A 173 -17.03 -18.55 20.56
CA ASN A 173 -17.56 -19.27 21.74
C ASN A 173 -16.79 -18.84 23.00
N THR A 174 -15.53 -18.42 22.80
CA THR A 174 -14.91 -17.34 23.58
C THR A 174 -15.75 -16.05 23.61
N MET A 175 -16.81 -15.90 22.79
CA MET A 175 -17.66 -14.68 22.71
C MET A 175 -19.19 -14.87 22.39
N THR A 176 -19.65 -16.04 21.90
CA THR A 176 -21.04 -16.65 21.80
C THR A 176 -22.03 -16.46 20.58
N LEU A 177 -22.03 -17.36 19.55
CA LEU A 177 -23.20 -18.02 18.83
C LEU A 177 -24.09 -17.23 17.76
N VAL A 178 -24.75 -17.74 16.66
CA VAL A 178 -24.98 -19.03 15.88
C VAL A 178 -25.45 -18.84 14.36
N ASP A 179 -25.02 -19.69 13.39
CA ASP A 179 -25.76 -20.23 12.16
C ASP A 179 -26.20 -19.33 10.93
N PRO A 180 -26.26 -19.72 9.60
CA PRO A 180 -25.96 -20.98 8.86
C PRO A 180 -24.86 -21.00 7.74
N GLN A 181 -24.60 -19.97 6.90
CA GLN A 181 -23.64 -20.02 5.73
C GLN A 181 -22.49 -18.95 5.73
N VAL A 182 -22.26 -18.08 4.72
CA VAL A 182 -21.55 -16.77 4.96
C VAL A 182 -22.32 -16.02 6.04
N LYS A 183 -23.64 -16.10 5.96
CA LYS A 183 -24.56 -15.77 7.05
C LYS A 183 -24.24 -16.49 8.37
N ALA A 184 -23.64 -17.69 8.44
CA ALA A 184 -23.13 -18.28 9.70
C ALA A 184 -21.76 -17.78 10.11
N LEU A 185 -20.91 -17.37 9.17
CA LEU A 185 -19.69 -16.68 9.57
C LEU A 185 -20.08 -15.40 10.34
N LEU A 186 -21.08 -14.68 9.82
CA LEU A 186 -21.58 -13.41 10.34
C LEU A 186 -22.56 -13.55 11.53
N HIS A 187 -23.55 -14.46 11.48
CA HIS A 187 -24.52 -14.74 12.57
C HIS A 187 -24.02 -15.78 13.56
N GLY A 188 -22.92 -16.50 13.26
CA GLY A 188 -22.14 -17.27 14.25
C GLY A 188 -21.66 -16.42 15.44
N VAL A 189 -21.74 -15.10 15.25
CA VAL A 189 -21.71 -14.00 16.21
C VAL A 189 -23.12 -13.38 16.30
N PRO A 190 -23.65 -13.01 17.48
CA PRO A 190 -24.97 -12.38 17.58
C PRO A 190 -25.04 -11.05 16.83
N LEU A 191 -26.23 -10.66 16.39
CA LEU A 191 -26.44 -9.36 15.75
C LEU A 191 -26.02 -8.21 16.70
N GLY A 192 -25.18 -7.31 16.19
CA GLY A 192 -24.61 -6.21 16.99
C GLY A 192 -23.39 -6.59 17.83
N ARG A 193 -22.88 -7.83 17.70
CA ARG A 193 -21.63 -8.28 18.34
C ARG A 193 -20.46 -8.48 17.38
N MET A 194 -20.69 -8.34 16.07
CA MET A 194 -19.66 -8.19 15.05
C MET A 194 -19.77 -6.77 14.46
N ILE A 195 -18.65 -6.18 14.06
CA ILE A 195 -18.61 -5.07 13.10
C ILE A 195 -17.84 -5.60 11.89
N VAL A 196 -18.46 -5.58 10.71
CA VAL A 196 -17.79 -5.99 9.46
C VAL A 196 -17.10 -4.78 8.84
N LEU A 197 -15.85 -4.92 8.42
CA LEU A 197 -15.21 -3.95 7.53
C LEU A 197 -15.53 -4.35 6.09
N ASP A 198 -16.33 -3.56 5.38
CA ASP A 198 -16.51 -3.72 3.93
C ASP A 198 -15.28 -3.12 3.24
N LEU A 199 -14.20 -3.91 3.22
CA LEU A 199 -12.81 -3.43 3.15
C LEU A 199 -12.46 -2.64 1.89
N PHE A 200 -13.17 -2.90 0.78
CA PHE A 200 -12.92 -2.34 -0.55
C PHE A 200 -14.21 -1.77 -1.17
N ALA A 201 -15.03 -1.12 -0.34
CA ALA A 201 -16.40 -0.76 -0.69
C ALA A 201 -16.52 0.37 -1.73
N GLU A 202 -15.42 1.05 -2.05
CA GLU A 202 -15.34 2.02 -3.16
C GLU A 202 -15.25 1.36 -4.54
N SER A 203 -14.94 0.06 -4.62
CA SER A 203 -14.80 -0.68 -5.89
C SER A 203 -15.53 -2.03 -5.93
N MET A 204 -15.73 -2.68 -4.77
CA MET A 204 -16.32 -4.01 -4.62
C MET A 204 -17.23 -4.12 -3.35
N PRO A 205 -18.24 -3.25 -3.16
CA PRO A 205 -19.06 -3.21 -1.94
C PRO A 205 -19.86 -4.49 -1.66
N VAL A 206 -19.45 -5.23 -0.63
CA VAL A 206 -20.04 -6.52 -0.24
C VAL A 206 -21.38 -6.34 0.50
N TYR A 207 -21.63 -5.18 1.12
CA TYR A 207 -22.91 -4.88 1.78
C TYR A 207 -24.11 -5.04 0.83
N SER A 208 -23.91 -4.73 -0.45
CA SER A 208 -24.95 -4.76 -1.49
C SER A 208 -25.44 -6.18 -1.77
N SER A 209 -24.53 -7.15 -1.89
CA SER A 209 -24.83 -8.56 -2.19
C SER A 209 -25.27 -9.36 -0.96
N THR A 210 -24.88 -8.91 0.23
CA THR A 210 -25.19 -9.56 1.52
C THR A 210 -26.43 -8.99 2.22
N ASN A 211 -27.17 -8.08 1.58
CA ASN A 211 -28.32 -7.37 2.16
C ASN A 211 -27.94 -6.70 3.50
N SER A 212 -26.91 -5.85 3.47
CA SER A 212 -26.30 -5.21 4.64
C SER A 212 -25.79 -6.24 5.66
N PHE A 213 -24.91 -7.15 5.21
CA PHE A 213 -24.29 -8.21 6.03
C PHE A 213 -25.29 -9.01 6.87
N TYR A 214 -26.47 -9.27 6.30
CA TYR A 214 -27.61 -9.93 6.94
C TYR A 214 -28.01 -9.34 8.31
N GLY A 215 -27.76 -8.04 8.54
CA GLY A 215 -28.11 -7.33 9.76
C GLY A 215 -26.98 -7.17 10.79
N GLN A 216 -25.74 -7.60 10.50
CA GLN A 216 -24.60 -7.18 11.32
C GLN A 216 -24.21 -5.72 11.01
N PRO A 217 -23.81 -4.92 12.02
CA PRO A 217 -23.17 -3.63 11.80
C PRO A 217 -21.99 -3.70 10.83
N PHE A 218 -21.81 -2.68 9.99
CA PHE A 218 -20.64 -2.59 9.13
C PHE A 218 -20.08 -1.17 8.99
N ILE A 219 -18.80 -1.09 8.64
CA ILE A 219 -18.09 0.13 8.28
C ILE A 219 -17.81 0.05 6.78
N TRP A 220 -18.21 1.08 6.04
CA TRP A 220 -17.86 1.22 4.63
C TRP A 220 -16.42 1.74 4.57
N CYS A 221 -15.50 0.92 4.07
CA CYS A 221 -14.08 1.27 3.99
C CYS A 221 -13.65 1.58 2.57
N MET A 222 -12.74 2.55 2.45
CA MET A 222 -11.99 2.81 1.23
C MET A 222 -10.61 2.14 1.34
N LEU A 223 -10.33 1.15 0.49
CA LEU A 223 -9.02 0.50 0.43
C LEU A 223 -8.02 1.40 -0.31
N HIS A 224 -8.40 1.82 -1.53
CA HIS A 224 -7.68 2.71 -2.43
C HIS A 224 -6.29 2.26 -2.92
N ASN A 225 -5.42 1.71 -2.07
CA ASN A 225 -4.03 1.40 -2.40
C ASN A 225 -3.59 -0.01 -1.95
N PHE A 226 -3.01 -0.77 -2.87
CA PHE A 226 -2.43 -2.09 -2.64
C PHE A 226 -0.89 -2.02 -2.64
N GLY A 227 -0.24 -2.73 -1.73
CA GLY A 227 1.22 -2.80 -1.58
C GLY A 227 1.93 -1.50 -1.18
N GLY A 228 1.21 -0.42 -0.89
CA GLY A 228 1.81 0.92 -0.83
C GLY A 228 2.30 1.38 -2.20
N SER A 229 1.70 0.92 -3.29
CA SER A 229 2.16 1.18 -4.67
C SER A 229 2.18 2.67 -4.98
N SER A 230 3.27 3.17 -5.56
CA SER A 230 3.32 4.51 -6.17
C SER A 230 2.43 4.57 -7.44
N GLY A 231 1.94 5.76 -7.80
CA GLY A 231 1.10 5.97 -8.97
C GLY A 231 -0.13 6.83 -8.67
N LEU A 232 -0.49 7.71 -9.61
CA LEU A 232 -1.69 8.54 -9.46
C LEU A 232 -2.95 7.75 -9.81
N PHE A 233 -3.85 7.58 -8.83
CA PHE A 233 -5.08 6.80 -8.93
C PHE A 233 -6.16 7.37 -8.01
N GLY A 234 -7.42 7.14 -8.37
CA GLY A 234 -8.57 7.31 -7.49
C GLY A 234 -9.86 6.80 -8.13
N THR A 235 -10.92 6.74 -7.35
CA THR A 235 -12.29 6.41 -7.77
C THR A 235 -13.27 7.51 -7.30
N VAL A 236 -12.92 8.78 -7.51
CA VAL A 236 -13.54 9.93 -6.79
C VAL A 236 -15.06 9.96 -6.82
N GLU A 237 -15.72 9.60 -7.92
CA GLU A 237 -17.20 9.57 -7.98
C GLU A 237 -17.80 8.42 -7.15
N SER A 238 -17.13 7.27 -7.08
CA SER A 238 -17.53 6.14 -6.25
C SER A 238 -17.30 6.45 -4.76
N ILE A 239 -16.19 7.11 -4.42
CA ILE A 239 -15.90 7.58 -3.06
C ILE A 239 -16.93 8.64 -2.64
N ASN A 240 -17.21 9.62 -3.51
CA ASN A 240 -18.14 10.72 -3.26
C ASN A 240 -19.60 10.26 -3.06
N SER A 241 -20.03 9.19 -3.75
CA SER A 241 -21.41 8.70 -3.69
C SER A 241 -21.62 7.46 -2.82
N GLY A 242 -20.61 6.59 -2.70
CA GLY A 242 -20.66 5.28 -2.03
C GLY A 242 -21.20 5.31 -0.59
N PRO A 243 -20.66 6.15 0.32
CA PRO A 243 -21.17 6.30 1.68
C PRO A 243 -22.67 6.67 1.76
N PHE A 244 -23.15 7.49 0.82
CA PHE A 244 -24.55 7.94 0.78
C PHE A 244 -25.47 6.91 0.12
N ASN A 245 -24.95 6.12 -0.82
CA ASN A 245 -25.63 4.94 -1.34
C ASN A 245 -25.73 3.83 -0.27
N ALA A 246 -24.70 3.69 0.58
CA ALA A 246 -24.67 2.72 1.67
C ALA A 246 -25.61 3.08 2.83
N ILE A 247 -25.70 4.35 3.23
CA ILE A 247 -26.63 4.77 4.30
C ILE A 247 -28.11 4.73 3.85
N CYS A 248 -28.37 4.97 2.56
CA CYS A 248 -29.72 4.89 1.97
C CYS A 248 -30.15 3.48 1.55
N PHE A 249 -29.29 2.46 1.73
CA PHE A 249 -29.60 1.08 1.37
C PHE A 249 -30.74 0.51 2.25
N PRO A 250 -31.67 -0.31 1.72
CA PRO A 250 -32.77 -0.88 2.49
C PRO A 250 -32.27 -1.68 3.71
N ASN A 251 -32.75 -1.31 4.90
CA ASN A 251 -32.32 -1.86 6.19
C ASN A 251 -30.80 -1.76 6.45
N SER A 252 -30.14 -0.69 5.97
CA SER A 252 -28.71 -0.46 6.18
C SER A 252 -28.31 -0.50 7.66
N THR A 253 -27.24 -1.24 7.93
CA THR A 253 -26.56 -1.39 9.22
C THR A 253 -25.21 -0.68 9.24
N LEU A 254 -25.03 0.33 8.37
CA LEU A 254 -23.85 1.17 8.32
C LEU A 254 -23.68 1.95 9.64
N VAL A 255 -22.56 1.75 10.34
CA VAL A 255 -22.24 2.42 11.61
C VAL A 255 -21.05 3.39 11.54
N GLY A 256 -20.26 3.36 10.47
CA GLY A 256 -19.11 4.26 10.30
C GLY A 256 -18.50 4.22 8.91
N LEU A 257 -17.49 5.06 8.70
CA LEU A 257 -16.63 5.05 7.52
C LEU A 257 -15.18 4.76 7.95
N GLY A 258 -14.38 4.14 7.07
CA GLY A 258 -13.00 3.77 7.38
C GLY A 258 -12.02 3.97 6.21
N LEU A 259 -10.74 4.08 6.55
CA LEU A 259 -9.62 4.09 5.62
C LEU A 259 -8.79 2.81 5.86
N THR A 260 -8.70 1.94 4.85
CA THR A 260 -7.99 0.65 4.96
C THR A 260 -6.96 0.41 3.84
N PRO A 261 -6.05 1.35 3.54
CA PRO A 261 -5.00 1.15 2.55
C PRO A 261 -3.87 0.25 3.07
N GLU A 262 -3.23 -0.48 2.16
CA GLU A 262 -2.03 -1.28 2.46
C GLU A 262 -0.77 -0.41 2.63
N GLY A 263 -0.79 0.85 2.15
CA GLY A 263 0.24 1.85 2.41
C GLY A 263 -0.26 3.27 2.14
N ILE A 264 0.21 4.25 2.91
CA ILE A 264 -0.41 5.59 3.05
C ILE A 264 0.31 6.74 2.34
N GLU A 265 1.55 6.54 1.89
CA GLU A 265 2.45 7.64 1.45
C GLU A 265 2.23 8.04 -0.03
N GLN A 266 0.97 8.18 -0.45
CA GLN A 266 0.59 8.45 -1.84
C GLN A 266 -0.83 9.05 -1.93
N ASN A 267 -1.13 9.76 -3.03
CA ASN A 267 -2.46 10.30 -3.37
C ASN A 267 -3.22 10.98 -2.19
N PRO A 268 -2.60 11.91 -1.42
CA PRO A 268 -3.19 12.46 -0.18
C PRO A 268 -4.58 13.09 -0.38
N VAL A 269 -4.83 13.66 -1.56
CA VAL A 269 -6.12 14.26 -1.96
C VAL A 269 -7.31 13.30 -1.86
N ILE A 270 -7.10 11.99 -2.04
CA ILE A 270 -8.15 10.97 -1.97
C ILE A 270 -8.50 10.65 -0.51
N TYR A 271 -7.49 10.65 0.37
CA TYR A 271 -7.68 10.49 1.81
C TYR A 271 -8.31 11.72 2.46
N GLU A 272 -7.97 12.93 1.99
CA GLU A 272 -8.62 14.19 2.37
C GLU A 272 -10.13 14.16 2.02
N LEU A 273 -10.46 13.84 0.77
CA LEU A 273 -11.83 13.70 0.28
C LEU A 273 -12.64 12.74 1.17
N MET A 274 -12.17 11.49 1.31
CA MET A 274 -12.87 10.45 2.08
C MET A 274 -13.02 10.81 3.56
N SER A 275 -11.99 11.42 4.17
CA SER A 275 -12.05 11.88 5.56
C SER A 275 -13.09 12.97 5.78
N GLU A 276 -13.31 13.85 4.79
CA GLU A 276 -14.31 14.91 4.90
C GLU A 276 -15.75 14.42 4.69
N LEU A 277 -15.97 13.38 3.87
CA LEU A 277 -17.31 12.79 3.67
C LEU A 277 -17.93 12.27 4.97
N ALA A 278 -17.12 11.79 5.92
CA ALA A 278 -17.57 11.40 7.26
C ALA A 278 -18.26 12.52 8.05
N TRP A 279 -18.03 13.80 7.68
CA TRP A 279 -18.64 14.98 8.31
C TRP A 279 -19.86 15.52 7.55
N ARG A 280 -20.12 15.04 6.32
CA ARG A 280 -21.19 15.54 5.45
C ARG A 280 -22.51 14.77 5.61
N LYS A 281 -23.52 15.18 4.85
CA LYS A 281 -24.86 14.54 4.76
C LYS A 281 -25.26 14.18 3.32
N GLU A 282 -24.53 14.69 2.34
CA GLU A 282 -24.77 14.58 0.91
C GLU A 282 -23.42 14.59 0.17
N PRO A 283 -23.34 14.03 -1.05
CA PRO A 283 -22.15 14.12 -1.91
C PRO A 283 -21.75 15.57 -2.22
N ILE A 284 -20.49 15.79 -2.53
CA ILE A 284 -19.98 17.10 -2.95
C ILE A 284 -19.93 17.29 -4.46
N ASN A 285 -19.90 18.55 -4.87
CA ASN A 285 -19.48 18.93 -6.22
C ASN A 285 -17.95 18.90 -6.29
N LEU A 286 -17.39 17.78 -6.76
CA LEU A 286 -15.95 17.54 -6.83
C LEU A 286 -15.19 18.66 -7.57
N SER A 287 -15.72 19.13 -8.71
CA SER A 287 -15.13 20.20 -9.51
C SER A 287 -15.03 21.54 -8.78
N LYS A 288 -15.93 21.82 -7.81
CA LYS A 288 -15.81 22.99 -6.92
C LYS A 288 -14.83 22.74 -5.78
N TRP A 289 -14.94 21.60 -5.09
CA TRP A 289 -14.09 21.24 -3.95
C TRP A 289 -12.60 21.28 -4.32
N VAL A 290 -12.23 20.61 -5.41
CA VAL A 290 -10.85 20.57 -5.94
C VAL A 290 -10.31 21.96 -6.33
N SER A 291 -11.22 22.91 -6.61
CA SER A 291 -10.90 24.27 -7.05
C SER A 291 -10.93 25.31 -5.93
N HIS A 292 -11.36 24.95 -4.72
CA HIS A 292 -11.57 25.90 -3.63
C HIS A 292 -10.81 25.49 -2.36
N ASP A 293 -10.92 24.22 -1.97
CA ASP A 293 -10.56 23.78 -0.62
C ASP A 293 -9.11 23.28 -0.51
N LEU A 294 -8.50 22.79 -1.60
CA LEU A 294 -7.12 22.28 -1.61
C LEU A 294 -6.04 23.38 -1.56
N TYR A 295 -6.29 24.52 -2.19
CA TYR A 295 -5.27 25.56 -2.44
C TYR A 295 -5.77 26.97 -2.09
N VAL A 296 -6.54 27.09 -1.00
CA VAL A 296 -7.14 28.34 -0.45
C VAL A 296 -6.16 29.52 -0.38
N CYS A 297 -4.86 29.26 -0.18
CA CYS A 297 -3.82 30.29 -0.06
C CYS A 297 -3.32 30.88 -1.38
N CYS A 298 -3.62 30.26 -2.53
CA CYS A 298 -3.11 30.68 -3.84
C CYS A 298 -4.11 30.35 -4.97
N MET A 299 -4.95 31.32 -5.33
CA MET A 299 -5.89 31.21 -6.45
C MET A 299 -5.18 31.41 -7.79
N ASP A 300 -4.49 30.36 -8.23
CA ASP A 300 -3.90 30.25 -9.57
C ASP A 300 -4.85 29.47 -10.50
N GLU A 301 -5.20 30.07 -11.64
CA GLU A 301 -6.17 29.50 -12.59
C GLU A 301 -5.62 28.25 -13.29
N ASN A 302 -4.31 28.19 -13.54
CA ASN A 302 -3.65 27.05 -14.18
C ASN A 302 -3.56 25.86 -13.22
N LEU A 303 -3.19 26.09 -11.95
CA LEU A 303 -3.22 25.08 -10.89
C LEU A 303 -4.64 24.50 -10.73
N THR A 304 -5.64 25.38 -10.72
CA THR A 304 -7.06 25.01 -10.62
C THR A 304 -7.48 24.11 -11.79
N ALA A 305 -7.17 24.51 -13.03
CA ALA A 305 -7.48 23.74 -14.22
C ALA A 305 -6.68 22.42 -14.30
N ALA A 306 -5.42 22.39 -13.84
CA ALA A 306 -4.63 21.17 -13.73
C ALA A 306 -5.29 20.16 -12.80
N TRP A 307 -5.66 20.57 -11.59
CA TRP A 307 -6.30 19.71 -10.60
C TRP A 307 -7.68 19.22 -11.05
N GLN A 308 -8.48 20.07 -11.72
CA GLN A 308 -9.71 19.62 -12.37
C GLN A 308 -9.43 18.52 -13.41
N LEU A 309 -8.42 18.68 -14.28
CA LEU A 309 -8.06 17.66 -15.27
C LEU A 309 -7.59 16.34 -14.63
N LEU A 310 -6.78 16.39 -13.55
CA LEU A 310 -6.42 15.19 -12.78
C LEU A 310 -7.66 14.51 -12.21
N PHE A 311 -8.61 15.28 -11.67
CA PHE A 311 -9.88 14.78 -11.12
C PHE A 311 -10.79 14.13 -12.18
N HIS A 312 -10.77 14.61 -13.42
CA HIS A 312 -11.53 13.98 -14.51
C HIS A 312 -10.76 12.87 -15.25
N SER A 313 -9.52 12.55 -14.84
CA SER A 313 -8.66 11.54 -15.49
C SER A 313 -8.12 10.50 -14.51
N VAL A 314 -6.88 10.68 -14.00
CA VAL A 314 -6.21 9.72 -13.11
C VAL A 314 -7.02 9.38 -11.86
N TYR A 315 -7.69 10.37 -11.27
CA TYR A 315 -8.44 10.18 -10.03
C TYR A 315 -9.89 9.67 -10.22
N ASN A 316 -10.37 9.48 -11.45
CA ASN A 316 -11.72 8.97 -11.72
C ASN A 316 -11.71 7.65 -12.51
N CYS A 317 -11.12 6.62 -11.92
CA CYS A 317 -11.31 5.26 -12.41
C CYS A 317 -12.77 4.83 -12.20
N THR A 318 -13.45 4.50 -13.29
CA THR A 318 -14.84 4.01 -13.32
C THR A 318 -14.94 2.54 -13.75
N LEU A 319 -13.80 1.85 -13.88
CA LEU A 319 -13.74 0.44 -14.23
C LEU A 319 -14.18 -0.41 -13.02
N PRO A 320 -15.16 -1.32 -13.17
CA PRO A 320 -15.67 -2.10 -12.05
C PRO A 320 -14.59 -3.06 -11.52
N GLN A 321 -14.51 -3.21 -10.19
CA GLN A 321 -13.56 -4.11 -9.51
C GLN A 321 -12.07 -3.80 -9.77
N TYR A 322 -11.73 -2.56 -10.16
CA TYR A 322 -10.35 -2.18 -10.49
C TYR A 322 -9.46 -2.13 -9.24
N LYS A 323 -8.62 -3.16 -9.05
CA LYS A 323 -7.56 -3.15 -8.03
C LYS A 323 -6.37 -2.28 -8.45
N ASN A 324 -6.11 -1.24 -7.66
CA ASN A 324 -4.96 -0.33 -7.76
C ASN A 324 -3.65 -0.97 -7.25
N HIS A 325 -3.22 -2.02 -7.95
CA HIS A 325 -1.80 -2.35 -8.03
C HIS A 325 -1.21 -1.49 -9.17
N ASN A 326 -0.03 -0.90 -9.00
CA ASN A 326 0.62 -0.23 -10.14
C ASN A 326 0.95 -1.30 -11.21
N ARG A 327 0.44 -1.13 -12.43
CA ARG A 327 0.63 -2.06 -13.57
C ARG A 327 1.49 -1.48 -14.70
N SER A 328 2.16 -0.37 -14.46
CA SER A 328 2.96 0.30 -15.49
C SER A 328 4.14 -0.57 -15.95
N ALA A 329 4.65 -0.29 -17.15
CA ALA A 329 5.88 -0.92 -17.62
C ALA A 329 7.08 -0.63 -16.70
N LEU A 330 7.10 0.54 -16.03
CA LEU A 330 8.21 0.98 -15.20
C LEU A 330 8.56 0.00 -14.08
N VAL A 331 7.57 -0.42 -13.28
CA VAL A 331 7.82 -1.17 -12.04
C VAL A 331 7.85 -2.69 -12.21
N HIS A 332 7.26 -3.23 -13.28
CA HIS A 332 7.14 -4.68 -13.51
C HIS A 332 8.36 -5.31 -14.20
N ARG A 333 8.60 -6.60 -13.96
CA ARG A 333 9.62 -7.38 -14.68
C ARG A 333 9.41 -7.29 -16.21
N PRO A 334 10.40 -6.80 -16.99
CA PRO A 334 10.23 -6.60 -18.43
C PRO A 334 9.85 -7.86 -19.22
N SER A 335 8.96 -7.69 -20.20
CA SER A 335 8.40 -8.78 -21.01
C SER A 335 7.92 -8.24 -22.36
N LEU A 336 7.92 -9.08 -23.40
CA LEU A 336 7.30 -8.72 -24.69
C LEU A 336 5.75 -8.76 -24.68
N ARG A 337 5.14 -9.03 -23.52
CA ARG A 337 3.69 -9.21 -23.33
C ARG A 337 3.11 -8.42 -22.14
N MET A 338 3.76 -7.35 -21.69
CA MET A 338 3.21 -6.46 -20.67
C MET A 338 1.97 -5.73 -21.23
N GLN A 339 0.92 -5.63 -20.42
CA GLN A 339 -0.28 -4.82 -20.70
C GLN A 339 0.08 -3.33 -20.57
N THR A 340 -0.60 -2.49 -21.35
CA THR A 340 -0.33 -1.03 -21.42
C THR A 340 -1.60 -0.18 -21.28
N ASP A 341 -2.73 -0.83 -21.06
CA ASP A 341 -4.05 -0.19 -20.95
C ASP A 341 -4.20 0.63 -19.66
N ILE A 342 -4.77 1.83 -19.79
CA ILE A 342 -5.09 2.75 -18.69
C ILE A 342 -6.54 3.23 -18.78
N TRP A 343 -7.14 3.62 -17.65
CA TRP A 343 -8.56 4.02 -17.57
C TRP A 343 -8.84 5.47 -18.00
N TYR A 344 -7.81 6.24 -18.34
CA TYR A 344 -7.88 7.67 -18.65
C TYR A 344 -7.09 8.00 -19.93
N LYS A 345 -7.32 9.17 -20.52
CA LYS A 345 -6.57 9.60 -21.71
C LYS A 345 -5.23 10.22 -21.32
N PRO A 346 -4.09 9.81 -21.91
CA PRO A 346 -2.81 10.47 -21.68
C PRO A 346 -2.84 11.96 -22.00
N THR A 347 -3.62 12.38 -23.01
CA THR A 347 -3.77 13.79 -23.43
C THR A 347 -4.22 14.71 -22.31
N ASP A 348 -5.13 14.23 -21.48
CA ASP A 348 -5.84 15.03 -20.48
C ASP A 348 -4.93 15.17 -19.24
N PHE A 349 -4.23 14.09 -18.89
CA PHE A 349 -3.15 14.09 -17.91
C PHE A 349 -1.95 14.95 -18.34
N TYR A 350 -1.48 14.85 -19.59
CA TYR A 350 -0.36 15.68 -20.07
C TYR A 350 -0.73 17.17 -20.11
N LYS A 351 -2.00 17.55 -20.34
CA LYS A 351 -2.43 18.94 -20.18
C LYS A 351 -2.47 19.38 -18.71
N ALA A 352 -2.81 18.48 -17.77
CA ALA A 352 -2.67 18.78 -16.35
C ALA A 352 -1.20 19.02 -15.95
N TRP A 353 -0.26 18.21 -16.46
CA TRP A 353 1.18 18.39 -16.23
C TRP A 353 1.71 19.73 -16.79
N GLU A 354 1.27 20.13 -17.99
CA GLU A 354 1.57 21.45 -18.58
C GLU A 354 1.10 22.59 -17.68
N LEU A 355 -0.17 22.59 -17.27
CA LEU A 355 -0.76 23.66 -16.45
C LEU A 355 -0.16 23.72 -15.04
N LEU A 356 0.10 22.57 -14.40
CA LEU A 356 0.77 22.54 -13.09
C LEU A 356 2.21 23.08 -13.20
N PHE A 357 2.91 22.77 -14.30
CA PHE A 357 4.24 23.32 -14.54
C PHE A 357 4.21 24.83 -14.84
N GLU A 358 3.21 25.34 -15.56
CA GLU A 358 3.01 26.79 -15.78
C GLU A 358 2.76 27.56 -14.46
N ALA A 359 2.05 26.97 -13.50
CA ALA A 359 1.83 27.56 -12.17
C ALA A 359 3.07 27.49 -11.24
N ALA A 360 4.02 26.59 -11.51
CA ALA A 360 5.14 26.29 -10.63
C ALA A 360 6.04 27.48 -10.22
N PRO A 361 6.33 28.49 -11.07
CA PRO A 361 7.17 29.63 -10.67
C PRO A 361 6.62 30.44 -9.49
N GLY A 362 5.30 30.49 -9.30
CA GLY A 362 4.66 31.16 -8.16
C GLY A 362 4.59 30.31 -6.89
N LEU A 363 4.76 28.99 -7.00
CA LEU A 363 4.39 28.01 -5.98
C LEU A 363 5.55 27.13 -5.50
N ALA A 364 6.68 27.10 -6.21
CA ALA A 364 7.83 26.24 -5.92
C ALA A 364 8.44 26.43 -4.52
N THR A 365 8.16 27.53 -3.82
CA THR A 365 8.57 27.70 -2.41
C THR A 365 7.80 26.77 -1.46
N LEU A 366 6.53 26.49 -1.75
CA LEU A 366 5.67 25.63 -0.93
C LEU A 366 6.15 24.18 -0.99
N GLN A 367 6.24 23.53 0.18
CA GLN A 367 6.69 22.12 0.25
C GLN A 367 5.66 21.16 -0.34
N THR A 368 4.37 21.37 -0.07
CA THR A 368 3.26 20.56 -0.62
C THR A 368 3.26 20.58 -2.14
N PHE A 369 3.30 21.77 -2.75
CA PHE A 369 3.37 21.91 -4.19
C PHE A 369 4.63 21.25 -4.80
N ARG A 370 5.79 21.29 -4.12
CA ARG A 370 6.99 20.56 -4.55
C ARG A 370 6.85 19.04 -4.50
N CYS A 371 5.96 18.49 -3.66
CA CYS A 371 5.62 17.07 -3.67
C CYS A 371 4.70 16.75 -4.85
N ASP A 372 3.64 17.54 -5.06
CA ASP A 372 2.71 17.37 -6.20
C ASP A 372 3.42 17.50 -7.55
N LEU A 373 4.35 18.47 -7.68
CA LEU A 373 5.19 18.65 -8.86
C LEU A 373 6.08 17.43 -9.15
N VAL A 374 6.60 16.76 -8.11
CA VAL A 374 7.35 15.50 -8.25
C VAL A 374 6.41 14.38 -8.67
N ASP A 375 5.28 14.17 -8.01
CA ASP A 375 4.40 13.03 -8.26
C ASP A 375 3.74 13.09 -9.65
N VAL A 376 3.32 14.29 -10.09
CA VAL A 376 2.78 14.50 -11.45
C VAL A 376 3.87 14.38 -12.52
N THR A 377 5.09 14.89 -12.27
CA THR A 377 6.20 14.72 -13.23
C THR A 377 6.70 13.27 -13.30
N ARG A 378 6.70 12.55 -12.17
CA ARG A 378 6.94 11.11 -12.06
C ARG A 378 5.89 10.33 -12.86
N GLN A 379 4.61 10.62 -12.68
CA GLN A 379 3.53 9.98 -13.44
C GLN A 379 3.66 10.22 -14.95
N ALA A 380 4.11 11.41 -15.39
CA ALA A 380 4.41 11.67 -16.80
C ALA A 380 5.57 10.79 -17.32
N LEU A 381 6.64 10.61 -16.54
CA LEU A 381 7.75 9.72 -16.90
C LEU A 381 7.36 8.23 -16.86
N GLN A 382 6.42 7.83 -16.01
CA GLN A 382 5.83 6.49 -15.99
C GLN A 382 5.00 6.20 -17.26
N LEU A 383 4.20 7.17 -17.73
CA LEU A 383 3.51 7.07 -19.02
C LEU A 383 4.50 6.99 -20.17
N LEU A 384 5.50 7.88 -20.22
CA LEU A 384 6.56 7.86 -21.23
C LEU A 384 7.36 6.55 -21.23
N THR A 385 7.61 5.95 -20.05
CA THR A 385 8.26 4.63 -19.94
C THR A 385 7.45 3.54 -20.64
N THR A 386 6.13 3.59 -20.48
CA THR A 386 5.19 2.69 -21.18
C THR A 386 5.20 2.96 -22.69
N GLU A 387 5.17 4.22 -23.09
CA GLU A 387 5.22 4.67 -24.50
C GLU A 387 6.51 4.29 -25.24
N PHE A 388 7.67 4.25 -24.55
CA PHE A 388 8.94 3.76 -25.11
C PHE A 388 9.03 2.23 -25.08
N TYR A 389 8.47 1.54 -24.07
CA TYR A 389 8.33 0.08 -24.11
C TYR A 389 7.56 -0.37 -25.35
N GLU A 390 6.49 0.33 -25.73
CA GLU A 390 5.74 -0.01 -26.95
C GLU A 390 6.57 0.19 -28.22
N GLU A 391 7.38 1.26 -28.32
CA GLU A 391 8.34 1.42 -29.42
C GLU A 391 9.35 0.27 -29.47
N ILE A 392 9.94 -0.12 -28.34
CA ILE A 392 10.90 -1.23 -28.22
C ILE A 392 10.26 -2.56 -28.65
N ARG A 393 9.05 -2.86 -28.14
CA ARG A 393 8.27 -4.06 -28.47
C ARG A 393 7.97 -4.12 -29.98
N ASN A 394 7.47 -3.02 -30.54
CA ASN A 394 7.06 -2.94 -31.94
C ASN A 394 8.29 -2.98 -32.87
N ALA A 395 9.40 -2.33 -32.51
CA ALA A 395 10.66 -2.40 -33.24
C ALA A 395 11.29 -3.81 -33.20
N PHE A 396 11.22 -4.51 -32.06
CA PHE A 396 11.67 -5.91 -31.96
C PHE A 396 10.83 -6.83 -32.88
N GLN A 397 9.50 -6.73 -32.81
CA GLN A 397 8.60 -7.51 -33.65
C GLN A 397 8.80 -7.22 -35.14
N ALA A 398 9.03 -5.96 -35.52
CA ALA A 398 9.35 -5.55 -36.89
C ALA A 398 10.82 -5.76 -37.30
N GLN A 399 11.65 -6.40 -36.46
CA GLN A 399 13.08 -6.67 -36.68
C GLN A 399 13.94 -5.41 -36.95
N LYS A 400 13.50 -4.25 -36.47
CA LYS A 400 14.15 -2.95 -36.71
C LYS A 400 15.18 -2.63 -35.62
N LEU A 401 16.39 -3.14 -35.78
CA LEU A 401 17.48 -2.92 -34.82
C LEU A 401 17.77 -1.44 -34.52
N ARG A 402 17.74 -0.54 -35.53
CA ARG A 402 17.98 0.89 -35.33
C ARG A 402 16.91 1.56 -34.46
N ASP A 403 15.64 1.29 -34.74
CA ASP A 403 14.50 1.86 -34.00
C ASP A 403 14.55 1.35 -32.55
N LEU A 404 14.84 0.05 -32.34
CA LEU A 404 14.98 -0.55 -31.02
C LEU A 404 16.17 0.02 -30.22
N LEU A 405 17.32 0.23 -30.84
CA LEU A 405 18.48 0.90 -30.22
C LEU A 405 18.16 2.36 -29.86
N THR A 406 17.28 3.02 -30.61
CA THR A 406 16.88 4.42 -30.36
C THR A 406 15.94 4.50 -29.17
N ALA A 407 14.81 3.78 -29.20
CA ALA A 407 13.82 3.78 -28.12
C ALA A 407 14.39 3.18 -26.81
N GLY A 408 15.09 2.04 -26.92
CA GLY A 408 15.77 1.41 -25.78
C GLY A 408 16.91 2.25 -25.22
N GLY A 409 17.62 2.98 -26.09
CA GLY A 409 18.67 3.91 -25.69
C GLY A 409 18.12 5.09 -24.88
N VAL A 410 17.03 5.70 -25.35
CA VAL A 410 16.35 6.79 -24.61
C VAL A 410 15.77 6.29 -23.29
N LEU A 411 15.12 5.12 -23.26
CA LEU A 411 14.57 4.58 -22.02
C LEU A 411 15.65 4.35 -20.95
N VAL A 412 16.71 3.62 -21.31
CA VAL A 412 17.72 3.14 -20.35
C VAL A 412 18.74 4.24 -19.99
N TYR A 413 19.26 4.98 -20.95
CA TYR A 413 20.37 5.93 -20.68
C TYR A 413 19.91 7.36 -20.44
N ASP A 414 18.60 7.65 -20.54
CA ASP A 414 18.09 9.02 -20.46
C ASP A 414 16.81 9.18 -19.62
N LEU A 415 15.74 8.44 -19.91
CA LEU A 415 14.45 8.60 -19.23
C LEU A 415 14.50 8.13 -17.78
N LEU A 416 14.93 6.89 -17.53
CA LEU A 416 15.02 6.34 -16.17
C LEU A 416 16.09 7.04 -15.31
N PRO A 417 17.28 7.43 -15.82
CA PRO A 417 18.22 8.26 -15.08
C PRO A 417 17.73 9.68 -14.79
N GLU A 418 16.82 10.26 -15.59
CA GLU A 418 16.16 11.54 -15.27
C GLU A 418 15.05 11.35 -14.22
N LEU A 419 14.31 10.24 -14.28
CA LEU A 419 13.32 9.85 -13.26
C LEU A 419 13.96 9.65 -11.88
N ASP A 420 15.06 8.91 -11.79
CA ASP A 420 15.77 8.75 -10.50
C ASP A 420 16.21 10.11 -9.95
N ARG A 421 16.78 10.97 -10.81
CA ARG A 421 17.21 12.33 -10.41
C ARG A 421 16.05 13.23 -9.97
N LEU A 422 14.83 13.02 -10.46
CA LEU A 422 13.63 13.70 -9.97
C LEU A 422 13.27 13.24 -8.55
N LEU A 423 13.17 11.93 -8.36
CA LEU A 423 12.79 11.31 -7.08
C LEU A 423 13.84 11.59 -6.00
N SER A 424 15.12 11.48 -6.36
CA SER A 424 16.27 11.85 -5.55
C SER A 424 16.31 13.34 -5.14
N SER A 425 15.43 14.22 -5.67
CA SER A 425 15.37 15.65 -5.34
C SER A 425 14.32 16.04 -4.27
N ASN A 426 13.60 15.06 -3.69
CA ASN A 426 12.60 15.31 -2.64
C ASN A 426 12.65 14.21 -1.56
N GLU A 427 12.63 14.59 -0.27
CA GLU A 427 12.79 13.67 0.86
C GLU A 427 11.73 12.55 0.93
N HIS A 428 10.52 12.80 0.40
CA HIS A 428 9.40 11.84 0.40
C HIS A 428 9.52 10.73 -0.65
N PHE A 429 10.58 10.75 -1.48
CA PHE A 429 10.76 9.81 -2.60
C PHE A 429 12.14 9.12 -2.57
N LEU A 430 12.76 8.96 -1.39
CA LEU A 430 14.12 8.43 -1.23
C LEU A 430 14.14 7.01 -0.64
N LEU A 431 14.76 6.06 -1.36
CA LEU A 431 15.03 4.71 -0.82
C LEU A 431 15.89 4.77 0.45
N GLY A 432 16.81 5.74 0.55
CA GLY A 432 17.65 5.92 1.74
C GLY A 432 16.88 6.28 3.01
N VAL A 433 15.72 6.94 2.91
CA VAL A 433 14.87 7.23 4.07
C VAL A 433 14.22 5.94 4.60
N TRP A 434 13.71 5.09 3.70
CA TRP A 434 13.17 3.77 4.06
C TRP A 434 14.22 2.88 4.75
N HIS A 435 15.45 2.86 4.22
CA HIS A 435 16.55 2.07 4.80
C HIS A 435 17.04 2.64 6.14
N GLU A 436 17.16 3.96 6.29
CA GLU A 436 17.50 4.57 7.58
C GLU A 436 16.39 4.36 8.62
N GLN A 437 15.11 4.37 8.22
CA GLN A 437 14.01 4.02 9.13
C GLN A 437 14.12 2.57 9.60
N ALA A 438 14.32 1.61 8.70
CA ALA A 438 14.51 0.20 9.06
C ALA A 438 15.73 -0.03 9.97
N GLN A 439 16.87 0.59 9.64
CA GLN A 439 18.10 0.51 10.46
C GLN A 439 17.99 1.28 11.78
N SER A 440 17.11 2.29 11.89
CA SER A 440 16.92 3.01 13.16
C SER A 440 16.25 2.17 14.26
N GLN A 441 15.70 1.00 13.91
CA GLN A 441 15.06 0.10 14.87
C GLN A 441 16.04 -0.92 15.48
N SER A 442 17.15 -1.26 14.82
CA SER A 442 18.03 -2.36 15.26
C SER A 442 18.85 -2.03 16.51
N VAL A 443 19.01 -2.99 17.43
CA VAL A 443 19.93 -2.84 18.58
C VAL A 443 21.40 -3.03 18.22
N ASP A 444 21.70 -3.77 17.15
CA ASP A 444 23.07 -4.07 16.71
C ASP A 444 23.23 -4.16 15.18
N GLU A 445 24.48 -4.32 14.73
CA GLU A 445 24.84 -4.37 13.30
C GLU A 445 24.34 -5.63 12.57
N HIS A 446 24.18 -6.77 13.25
CA HIS A 446 23.62 -7.97 12.64
C HIS A 446 22.12 -7.77 12.35
N GLU A 447 21.41 -7.19 13.30
CA GLU A 447 20.00 -6.83 13.13
C GLU A 447 19.82 -5.72 12.09
N ALA A 448 20.69 -4.70 12.05
CA ALA A 448 20.67 -3.65 11.03
C ALA A 448 20.79 -4.22 9.60
N GLN A 449 21.59 -5.28 9.42
CA GLN A 449 21.72 -6.01 8.14
C GLN A 449 20.46 -6.83 7.82
N LEU A 450 19.83 -7.47 8.83
CA LEU A 450 18.57 -8.18 8.64
C LEU A 450 17.43 -7.23 8.25
N TYR A 451 17.36 -6.05 8.86
CA TYR A 451 16.34 -5.04 8.54
C TYR A 451 16.58 -4.36 7.19
N ASP A 452 17.84 -4.16 6.75
CA ASP A 452 18.15 -3.74 5.37
C ASP A 452 17.70 -4.79 4.33
N ILE A 453 17.93 -6.08 4.59
CA ILE A 453 17.44 -7.17 3.72
C ILE A 453 15.91 -7.20 3.68
N ASN A 454 15.24 -7.15 4.84
CA ASN A 454 13.77 -7.16 4.91
C ASN A 454 13.16 -5.96 4.18
N ALA A 455 13.70 -4.76 4.40
CA ALA A 455 13.25 -3.50 3.78
C ALA A 455 13.35 -3.53 2.25
N ARG A 456 14.43 -4.10 1.70
CA ARG A 456 14.60 -4.32 0.24
C ARG A 456 13.67 -5.40 -0.29
N ASN A 457 13.60 -6.54 0.41
CA ASN A 457 12.88 -7.70 -0.08
C ASN A 457 11.38 -7.42 -0.17
N GLN A 458 10.80 -6.77 0.85
CA GLN A 458 9.38 -6.41 0.86
C GLN A 458 8.95 -5.61 -0.38
N ILE A 459 9.74 -4.61 -0.78
CA ILE A 459 9.42 -3.72 -1.92
C ILE A 459 9.85 -4.27 -3.30
N THR A 460 10.42 -5.48 -3.36
CA THR A 460 10.92 -6.10 -4.61
C THR A 460 10.45 -7.55 -4.79
N LEU A 461 11.20 -8.54 -4.30
CA LEU A 461 10.88 -9.97 -4.48
C LEU A 461 9.69 -10.45 -3.63
N TRP A 462 9.42 -9.77 -2.52
CA TRP A 462 8.45 -10.08 -1.46
C TRP A 462 8.72 -11.38 -0.69
N GLY A 463 9.11 -12.46 -1.38
CA GLY A 463 9.61 -13.72 -0.82
C GLY A 463 11.01 -14.10 -1.33
N PRO A 464 11.63 -15.17 -0.79
CA PRO A 464 13.01 -15.55 -1.11
C PRO A 464 13.24 -15.97 -2.57
N ASP A 465 12.20 -16.35 -3.33
CA ASP A 465 12.32 -16.72 -4.74
C ASP A 465 11.43 -15.88 -5.69
N GLY A 466 10.93 -14.73 -5.22
CA GLY A 466 10.13 -13.80 -6.02
C GLY A 466 8.62 -14.12 -5.99
N GLU A 467 8.15 -14.76 -4.92
CA GLU A 467 6.79 -15.29 -4.76
C GLU A 467 5.68 -14.27 -5.06
N ILE A 468 5.87 -12.99 -4.71
CA ILE A 468 4.93 -11.89 -5.00
C ILE A 468 5.68 -10.67 -5.56
N LEU A 469 6.53 -10.95 -6.56
CA LEU A 469 7.38 -9.98 -7.25
C LEU A 469 6.67 -8.66 -7.60
N ASP A 470 7.33 -7.54 -7.26
CA ASP A 470 6.93 -6.16 -7.51
C ASP A 470 5.58 -5.72 -6.88
N TYR A 471 4.94 -6.56 -6.04
CA TYR A 471 3.63 -6.27 -5.42
C TYR A 471 3.62 -4.98 -4.60
N ALA A 472 4.64 -4.79 -3.75
CA ALA A 472 4.82 -3.59 -2.95
C ALA A 472 5.87 -2.65 -3.56
N SER A 473 5.89 -2.57 -4.89
CA SER A 473 6.77 -1.66 -5.64
C SER A 473 6.63 -0.19 -5.21
N LYS A 474 7.70 0.57 -5.41
CA LYS A 474 7.82 2.00 -5.06
C LYS A 474 8.54 2.71 -6.19
N GLU A 475 8.20 3.96 -6.46
CA GLU A 475 8.98 4.81 -7.37
C GLU A 475 9.83 5.77 -6.54
N TRP A 476 11.03 5.29 -6.15
CA TRP A 476 11.96 6.02 -5.28
C TRP A 476 13.36 6.18 -5.92
N GLY A 477 14.02 7.29 -5.61
CA GLY A 477 15.42 7.53 -5.96
C GLY A 477 16.34 6.50 -5.29
N GLY A 478 17.31 5.99 -6.05
CA GLY A 478 18.12 4.81 -5.72
C GLY A 478 17.46 3.50 -6.15
N LEU A 479 16.15 3.32 -5.94
CA LEU A 479 15.43 2.13 -6.39
C LEU A 479 15.23 2.12 -7.92
N VAL A 480 15.03 3.29 -8.52
CA VAL A 480 14.97 3.44 -9.99
C VAL A 480 16.35 3.15 -10.61
N GLU A 481 17.45 3.70 -10.07
CA GLU A 481 18.81 3.43 -10.55
C GLU A 481 19.23 1.95 -10.41
N ASP A 482 19.04 1.32 -9.25
CA ASP A 482 19.65 0.01 -8.95
C ASP A 482 18.75 -1.21 -9.15
N TYR A 483 17.43 -1.02 -9.27
CA TYR A 483 16.49 -2.12 -9.52
C TYR A 483 15.84 -1.98 -10.90
N TYR A 484 14.92 -1.03 -11.11
CA TYR A 484 14.14 -0.96 -12.36
C TYR A 484 15.01 -0.69 -13.60
N LEU A 485 15.94 0.26 -13.53
CA LEU A 485 16.87 0.58 -14.62
C LEU A 485 17.75 -0.63 -15.00
N GLN A 486 18.23 -1.40 -14.01
CA GLN A 486 19.07 -2.57 -14.28
C GLN A 486 18.27 -3.69 -14.98
N ARG A 487 17.01 -3.90 -14.59
CA ARG A 487 16.07 -4.84 -15.23
C ARG A 487 15.77 -4.42 -16.67
N TRP A 488 15.49 -3.14 -16.91
CA TRP A 488 15.24 -2.58 -18.25
C TRP A 488 16.48 -2.57 -19.15
N GLY A 489 17.65 -2.24 -18.61
CA GLY A 489 18.94 -2.31 -19.31
C GLY A 489 19.28 -3.73 -19.77
N LEU A 490 19.10 -4.73 -18.91
CA LEU A 490 19.26 -6.14 -19.27
C LEU A 490 18.25 -6.57 -20.35
N PHE A 491 16.99 -6.13 -20.28
CA PHE A 491 15.96 -6.46 -21.26
C PHE A 491 16.28 -5.90 -22.65
N VAL A 492 16.54 -4.59 -22.74
CA VAL A 492 16.91 -3.92 -24.00
C VAL A 492 18.16 -4.56 -24.60
N LYS A 493 19.21 -4.81 -23.80
CA LYS A 493 20.42 -5.51 -24.24
C LYS A 493 20.10 -6.92 -24.78
N THR A 494 19.25 -7.68 -24.09
CA THR A 494 18.86 -9.03 -24.52
C THR A 494 18.12 -8.98 -25.86
N LEU A 495 17.22 -8.01 -26.08
CA LEU A 495 16.53 -7.83 -27.36
C LEU A 495 17.49 -7.42 -28.49
N VAL A 496 18.47 -6.53 -28.22
CA VAL A 496 19.55 -6.19 -29.17
C VAL A 496 20.32 -7.44 -29.57
N GLU A 497 20.81 -8.22 -28.60
CA GLU A 497 21.57 -9.46 -28.86
C GLU A 497 20.74 -10.55 -29.56
N CYS A 498 19.42 -10.56 -29.39
CA CYS A 498 18.51 -11.43 -30.12
C CYS A 498 18.37 -11.01 -31.59
N LEU A 499 18.17 -9.72 -31.88
CA LEU A 499 18.08 -9.22 -33.27
C LEU A 499 19.41 -9.40 -34.02
N ASP A 500 20.51 -8.92 -33.43
CA ASP A 500 21.86 -8.95 -34.02
C ASP A 500 22.30 -10.36 -34.43
N ARG A 501 21.97 -11.36 -33.59
CA ARG A 501 22.35 -12.76 -33.82
C ARG A 501 21.26 -13.61 -34.49
N GLY A 502 20.14 -13.02 -34.91
CA GLY A 502 19.01 -13.73 -35.50
C GLY A 502 18.40 -14.82 -34.60
N ARG A 503 18.35 -14.60 -33.29
CA ARG A 503 17.86 -15.57 -32.29
C ARG A 503 16.52 -15.15 -31.69
N PRO A 504 15.58 -16.10 -31.45
CA PRO A 504 14.34 -15.79 -30.76
C PRO A 504 14.60 -15.44 -29.29
N PHE A 505 13.97 -14.37 -28.81
CA PHE A 505 13.93 -14.05 -27.39
C PHE A 505 13.17 -15.14 -26.61
N LYS A 506 13.70 -15.53 -25.45
CA LYS A 506 13.11 -16.55 -24.57
C LYS A 506 12.87 -15.95 -23.18
N GLN A 507 11.61 -15.74 -22.83
CA GLN A 507 11.23 -15.10 -21.56
C GLN A 507 11.80 -15.85 -20.35
N ASP A 508 11.82 -17.20 -20.34
CA ASP A 508 12.30 -17.96 -19.19
C ASP A 508 13.80 -17.80 -18.94
N VAL A 509 14.60 -17.68 -20.01
CA VAL A 509 16.04 -17.43 -19.93
C VAL A 509 16.30 -16.00 -19.46
N PHE A 510 15.51 -15.03 -19.92
CA PHE A 510 15.55 -13.66 -19.40
C PHE A 510 15.14 -13.61 -17.92
N ASN A 511 14.06 -14.31 -17.53
CA ASN A 511 13.58 -14.40 -16.15
C ASN A 511 14.68 -14.94 -15.22
N GLN A 512 15.40 -15.99 -15.62
CA GLN A 512 16.53 -16.53 -14.85
C GLN A 512 17.67 -15.53 -14.69
N ALA A 513 17.98 -14.75 -15.75
CA ALA A 513 19.04 -13.75 -15.73
C ALA A 513 18.67 -12.49 -14.92
N VAL A 514 17.48 -11.94 -15.12
CA VAL A 514 17.01 -10.75 -14.40
C VAL A 514 16.77 -11.03 -12.91
N PHE A 515 16.41 -12.25 -12.55
CA PHE A 515 16.32 -12.67 -11.15
C PHE A 515 17.66 -12.60 -10.40
N GLN A 516 18.81 -12.71 -11.08
CA GLN A 516 20.12 -12.45 -10.46
C GLN A 516 20.37 -10.96 -10.22
N VAL A 517 19.80 -10.08 -11.05
CA VAL A 517 19.82 -8.62 -10.82
C VAL A 517 18.92 -8.27 -9.63
N GLU A 518 17.73 -8.85 -9.58
CA GLU A 518 16.74 -8.62 -8.52
C GLU A 518 17.24 -9.14 -7.15
N LYS A 519 17.78 -10.36 -7.07
CA LYS A 519 18.49 -10.84 -5.87
C LYS A 519 19.76 -10.03 -5.58
N GLY A 520 20.46 -9.57 -6.61
CA GLY A 520 21.60 -8.66 -6.47
C GLY A 520 21.23 -7.39 -5.69
N PHE A 521 20.13 -6.73 -6.03
CA PHE A 521 19.63 -5.55 -5.31
C PHE A 521 19.33 -5.84 -3.82
N VAL A 522 18.68 -6.97 -3.52
CA VAL A 522 18.30 -7.35 -2.15
C VAL A 522 19.53 -7.61 -1.26
N TYR A 523 20.63 -8.12 -1.81
CA TYR A 523 21.82 -8.50 -1.03
C TYR A 523 23.06 -7.62 -1.25
N ASN A 524 22.98 -6.51 -2.02
CA ASN A 524 24.16 -5.67 -2.32
C ASN A 524 24.69 -4.82 -1.15
N GLN A 525 23.95 -4.68 -0.05
CA GLN A 525 24.28 -3.84 1.11
C GLN A 525 24.61 -2.36 0.79
N ARG A 526 24.30 -1.87 -0.42
CA ARG A 526 24.58 -0.49 -0.84
C ARG A 526 23.73 0.48 -0.04
N LYS A 527 24.38 1.50 0.52
CA LYS A 527 23.70 2.60 1.23
C LYS A 527 23.24 3.67 0.23
N TYR A 528 22.04 4.18 0.42
CA TYR A 528 21.42 5.22 -0.42
C TYR A 528 21.27 6.54 0.36
N PRO A 529 21.29 7.71 -0.29
CA PRO A 529 21.09 8.98 0.39
C PRO A 529 19.69 9.12 1.01
N SER A 530 19.64 9.52 2.27
CA SER A 530 18.43 9.89 3.03
C SER A 530 18.06 11.38 2.93
N LYS A 531 18.82 12.16 2.14
CA LYS A 531 18.64 13.59 1.96
C LYS A 531 18.53 13.94 0.47
N PRO A 532 17.64 14.87 0.09
CA PRO A 532 17.42 15.22 -1.31
C PRO A 532 18.67 15.88 -1.93
N LEU A 533 18.85 15.63 -3.23
CA LEU A 533 19.97 16.10 -4.03
C LEU A 533 19.49 17.01 -5.17
N GLY A 534 20.03 18.22 -5.21
CA GLY A 534 19.65 19.25 -6.20
C GLY A 534 18.37 20.00 -5.82
N ASP A 535 17.90 20.86 -6.72
CA ASP A 535 16.63 21.58 -6.57
C ASP A 535 15.50 20.90 -7.35
N THR A 536 14.37 20.66 -6.68
CA THR A 536 13.20 19.95 -7.22
C THR A 536 12.60 20.63 -8.46
N TYR A 537 12.52 21.97 -8.46
CA TYR A 537 11.93 22.73 -9.56
C TYR A 537 12.89 22.85 -10.76
N GLU A 538 14.20 23.02 -10.52
CA GLU A 538 15.22 22.98 -11.57
C GLU A 538 15.25 21.61 -12.29
N VAL A 539 15.16 20.52 -11.53
CA VAL A 539 15.10 19.16 -12.09
C VAL A 539 13.79 18.92 -12.84
N ALA A 540 12.63 19.25 -12.25
CA ALA A 540 11.34 19.15 -12.92
C ALA A 540 11.28 19.99 -14.21
N ARG A 541 11.85 21.20 -14.22
CA ARG A 541 11.94 22.04 -15.43
C ARG A 541 12.81 21.42 -16.51
N ARG A 542 13.97 20.86 -16.17
CA ARG A 542 14.84 20.15 -17.15
C ARG A 542 14.07 19.01 -17.81
N ILE A 543 13.32 18.26 -17.02
CA ILE A 543 12.52 17.11 -17.47
C ILE A 543 11.35 17.57 -18.33
N PHE A 544 10.59 18.58 -17.90
CA PHE A 544 9.46 19.13 -18.65
C PHE A 544 9.88 19.66 -20.02
N LEU A 545 10.86 20.57 -20.07
CA LEU A 545 11.34 21.18 -21.32
C LEU A 545 11.88 20.13 -22.32
N LYS A 546 12.38 19.01 -21.81
CA LYS A 546 12.95 17.91 -22.61
C LYS A 546 11.87 16.97 -23.14
N TYR A 547 11.00 16.46 -22.26
CA TYR A 547 10.10 15.36 -22.59
C TYR A 547 8.67 15.78 -22.94
N PHE A 548 8.17 16.92 -22.44
CA PHE A 548 6.84 17.40 -22.79
C PHE A 548 6.63 17.57 -24.32
N PRO A 549 7.60 18.07 -25.12
CA PRO A 549 7.48 18.13 -26.58
C PRO A 549 7.32 16.77 -27.30
N TYR A 550 7.67 15.65 -26.66
CA TYR A 550 7.41 14.32 -27.23
C TYR A 550 5.92 13.95 -27.13
N THR A 551 5.27 14.31 -26.01
CA THR A 551 3.82 14.11 -25.80
C THR A 551 2.97 14.87 -26.82
N LEU A 552 3.48 16.02 -27.31
CA LEU A 552 2.82 16.83 -28.32
C LEU A 552 2.95 16.25 -29.74
N LYS A 553 4.14 15.77 -30.12
CA LYS A 553 4.39 15.20 -31.47
C LYS A 553 3.53 13.96 -31.77
N ARG A 554 3.17 13.21 -30.72
CA ARG A 554 2.30 12.03 -30.81
C ARG A 554 0.80 12.37 -30.98
N LYS A 555 0.41 13.66 -30.95
CA LYS A 555 -0.95 14.14 -31.29
C LYS A 555 -1.20 14.29 -32.80
N THR A 556 -0.19 14.04 -33.64
CA THR A 556 -0.18 14.40 -35.08
C THR A 556 0.25 13.26 -36.01
N CYS A 557 0.01 12.00 -35.62
CA CYS A 557 0.22 10.80 -36.44
C CYS A 557 -0.97 9.85 -36.30
#